data_AF-A0A392Q6N3-F1
#
_entry.id   AF-A0A392Q6N3-F1
#
_cell.length_a   1.000
_cell.length_b   1.000
_cell.length_c   1.000
_cell.angle_alpha   90.00
_cell.angle_beta   90.00
_cell.angle_gamma   90.00
#
_symmetry.space_group_name_H-M   'P 1'
#
loop_
_entity.id
_entity.type
_entity.pdbx_description
1 polymer ?
#
loop_
_entity_poly.entity_id
_entity_poly.type
_entity_poly.pdbx_seq_one_letter_code
_entity_poly.pdbx_strand_id
1 'polypeptide(L)'
;ITIGSSTNIQDNSLVHVAKSNLSGKVLPTIIGDNVTVGHSAVLQGCTVEDEAFIGMGATLLDGVYVEKHAMVAAGALVRQNTRIPCGEVWGGNPARFLRKLTED
;
A
#
# COMPACT_ATOMS: atom_id res chain seq x y z
N ILE A 1 8.31 -8.07 -8.62
CA ILE A 1 7.52 -6.83 -8.53
C ILE A 1 6.67 -6.80 -9.77
N THR A 2 5.37 -6.62 -9.60
CA THR A 2 4.43 -6.52 -10.72
C THR A 2 3.59 -5.27 -10.50
N ILE A 3 3.40 -4.50 -11.57
CA ILE A 3 2.62 -3.27 -11.56
C ILE A 3 1.61 -3.37 -12.69
N GLY A 4 0.33 -3.15 -12.37
CA GLY A 4 -0.77 -3.15 -13.31
C GLY A 4 -0.78 -1.96 -14.26
N SER A 5 -1.72 -1.99 -15.20
CA SER A 5 -1.93 -0.97 -16.22
C SER A 5 -2.46 0.32 -15.60
N SER A 6 -2.08 1.46 -16.19
CA SER A 6 -2.56 2.80 -15.78
C SER A 6 -2.27 3.17 -14.31
N THR A 7 -1.40 2.43 -13.63
CA THR A 7 -0.93 2.74 -12.29
C THR A 7 0.14 3.82 -12.36
N ASN A 8 0.03 4.83 -11.51
CA ASN A 8 1.06 5.86 -11.35
C ASN A 8 1.90 5.58 -10.11
N ILE A 9 3.21 5.63 -10.27
CA ILE A 9 4.19 5.64 -9.19
C ILE A 9 4.85 7.01 -9.22
N GLN A 10 4.54 7.84 -8.23
CA GLN A 10 5.03 9.22 -8.18
C GLN A 10 6.48 9.28 -7.69
N ASP A 11 7.13 10.44 -7.87
CA ASP A 11 8.57 10.60 -7.65
C ASP A 11 9.01 10.19 -6.24
N ASN A 12 10.26 9.70 -6.19
CA ASN A 12 10.94 9.26 -4.97
C ASN A 12 10.27 8.09 -4.24
N SER A 13 9.26 7.44 -4.83
CA SER A 13 8.70 6.20 -4.28
C SER A 13 9.66 5.03 -4.43
N LEU A 14 9.69 4.14 -3.45
CA LEU A 14 10.49 2.93 -3.45
C LEU A 14 9.60 1.70 -3.44
N VAL A 15 9.72 0.86 -4.47
CA VAL A 15 9.06 -0.45 -4.53
C VAL A 15 10.13 -1.53 -4.50
N HIS A 16 10.11 -2.38 -3.48
CA HIS A 16 11.13 -3.41 -3.32
C HIS A 16 10.60 -4.67 -2.66
N VAL A 17 11.39 -5.74 -2.73
CA VAL A 17 11.12 -7.01 -2.07
C VAL A 17 12.37 -7.40 -1.29
N ALA A 18 12.20 -7.80 -0.03
CA ALA A 18 13.30 -8.34 0.76
C ALA A 18 13.65 -9.76 0.26
N LYS A 19 14.96 -10.08 0.18
CA LYS A 19 15.44 -11.43 -0.18
C LYS A 19 14.97 -12.51 0.80
N SER A 20 14.69 -12.12 2.04
CA SER A 20 14.01 -12.90 3.06
C SER A 20 13.39 -11.93 4.07
N ASN A 21 12.25 -12.31 4.66
CA ASN A 21 11.69 -11.60 5.80
C ASN A 21 11.95 -12.37 7.11
N LEU A 22 11.44 -11.86 8.25
CA LEU A 22 11.59 -12.50 9.57
C LEU A 22 11.07 -13.95 9.63
N SER A 23 10.16 -14.32 8.73
CA SER A 23 9.61 -15.69 8.63
C SER A 23 10.36 -16.59 7.66
N GLY A 24 11.46 -16.11 7.05
CA GLY A 24 12.23 -16.82 6.04
C GLY A 24 11.54 -16.93 4.68
N LYS A 25 10.43 -16.20 4.46
CA LYS A 25 9.68 -16.20 3.20
C LYS A 25 9.96 -14.93 2.40
N VAL A 26 9.80 -15.04 1.09
CA VAL A 26 9.79 -13.91 0.16
C VAL A 26 8.35 -13.61 -0.18
N LEU A 27 7.90 -12.39 0.07
CA LEU A 27 6.58 -11.92 -0.33
C LEU A 27 6.73 -11.02 -1.56
N PRO A 28 6.01 -11.30 -2.65
CA PRO A 28 6.05 -10.42 -3.82
C PRO A 28 5.45 -9.06 -3.48
N THR A 29 5.85 -8.02 -4.22
CA THR A 29 5.08 -6.78 -4.28
C THR A 29 4.26 -6.79 -5.56
N ILE A 30 2.94 -6.73 -5.40
CA ILE A 30 1.95 -6.74 -6.48
C ILE A 30 1.12 -5.49 -6.34
N ILE A 31 1.10 -4.66 -7.37
CA ILE A 31 0.29 -3.45 -7.45
C ILE A 31 -0.65 -3.62 -8.64
N GLY A 32 -1.95 -3.47 -8.40
CA GLY A 32 -3.01 -3.65 -9.39
C GLY A 32 -3.08 -2.54 -10.44
N ASP A 33 -4.20 -2.49 -11.14
CA ASP A 33 -4.51 -1.52 -12.18
C ASP A 33 -5.07 -0.21 -11.59
N ASN A 34 -4.79 0.93 -12.23
CA ASN A 34 -5.29 2.25 -11.82
C ASN A 34 -4.97 2.65 -10.37
N VAL A 35 -3.89 2.12 -9.80
CA VAL A 35 -3.43 2.48 -8.46
C VAL A 35 -2.68 3.82 -8.51
N THR A 36 -2.88 4.65 -7.49
CA THR A 36 -2.05 5.85 -7.27
C THR A 36 -1.10 5.61 -6.11
N VAL A 37 0.20 5.58 -6.38
CA VAL A 37 1.24 5.52 -5.36
C VAL A 37 1.88 6.90 -5.21
N GLY A 38 1.57 7.56 -4.10
CA GLY A 38 1.97 8.92 -3.79
C GLY A 38 3.47 9.10 -3.60
N HIS A 39 3.95 10.32 -3.80
CA HIS A 39 5.34 10.73 -3.63
C HIS A 39 6.02 10.14 -2.39
N SER A 40 7.25 9.64 -2.54
CA SER A 40 8.04 9.09 -1.42
C SER A 40 7.39 7.93 -0.66
N ALA A 41 6.40 7.24 -1.23
CA ALA A 41 5.85 6.04 -0.61
C ALA A 41 6.84 4.87 -0.68
N VAL A 42 6.87 4.04 0.37
CA VAL A 42 7.72 2.84 0.46
C VAL A 42 6.84 1.60 0.51
N LEU A 43 6.93 0.77 -0.51
CA LEU A 43 6.18 -0.48 -0.63
C LEU A 43 7.16 -1.66 -0.54
N GLN A 44 6.93 -2.54 0.43
CA GLN A 44 7.74 -3.73 0.67
C GLN A 44 6.86 -4.96 0.83
N GLY A 45 6.99 -5.93 -0.09
CA GLY A 45 6.38 -7.25 0.05
C GLY A 45 4.86 -7.23 0.27
N CYS A 46 4.15 -6.29 -0.37
CA CYS A 46 2.72 -6.03 -0.16
C CYS A 46 1.88 -6.31 -1.41
N THR A 47 0.57 -6.50 -1.22
CA THR A 47 -0.41 -6.52 -2.31
C THR A 47 -1.29 -5.28 -2.22
N VAL A 48 -1.41 -4.55 -3.32
CA VAL A 48 -2.32 -3.40 -3.46
C VAL A 48 -3.22 -3.72 -4.64
N GLU A 49 -4.51 -3.90 -4.38
CA GLU A 49 -5.52 -4.17 -5.41
C GLU A 49 -5.83 -2.92 -6.23
N ASP A 50 -6.62 -3.13 -7.30
CA ASP A 50 -6.96 -2.11 -8.28
C ASP A 50 -7.61 -0.88 -7.65
N GLU A 51 -7.40 0.28 -8.26
CA GLU A 51 -8.08 1.54 -7.90
C GLU A 51 -7.87 1.97 -6.41
N ALA A 52 -6.90 1.38 -5.71
CA ALA A 52 -6.49 1.79 -4.39
C ALA A 52 -5.58 3.03 -4.43
N PHE A 53 -5.50 3.73 -3.30
CA PHE A 53 -4.69 4.94 -3.15
C PHE A 53 -3.69 4.79 -2.01
N ILE A 54 -2.39 4.97 -2.32
CA ILE A 54 -1.32 5.00 -1.33
C ILE A 54 -0.82 6.44 -1.19
N GLY A 55 -1.05 7.04 -0.02
CA GLY A 55 -0.70 8.44 0.22
C GLY A 55 0.80 8.70 0.25
N MET A 56 1.16 9.96 0.02
CA MET A 56 2.56 10.42 0.02
C MET A 56 3.26 10.05 1.32
N GLY A 57 4.49 9.56 1.22
CA GLY A 57 5.31 9.17 2.38
C GLY A 57 4.76 7.98 3.18
N ALA A 58 3.70 7.31 2.72
CA ALA A 58 3.20 6.11 3.37
C ALA A 58 4.20 4.95 3.22
N THR A 59 4.30 4.12 4.25
CA THR A 59 5.18 2.95 4.28
C THR A 59 4.36 1.70 4.56
N LEU A 60 4.41 0.74 3.63
CA LEU A 60 3.72 -0.55 3.70
C LEU A 60 4.75 -1.65 3.95
N LEU A 61 4.62 -2.35 5.07
CA LEU A 61 5.50 -3.46 5.43
C LEU A 61 5.02 -4.81 4.85
N ASP A 62 5.88 -5.82 5.01
CA ASP A 62 5.65 -7.18 4.49
C ASP A 62 4.24 -7.73 4.79
N GLY A 63 3.58 -8.26 3.76
CA GLY A 63 2.28 -8.93 3.90
C GLY A 63 1.09 -7.98 4.05
N VAL A 64 1.30 -6.66 3.96
CA VAL A 64 0.19 -5.71 3.87
C VAL A 64 -0.65 -6.03 2.63
N TYR A 65 -1.96 -6.02 2.82
CA TYR A 65 -2.95 -6.24 1.76
C TYR A 65 -3.93 -5.07 1.75
N VAL A 66 -3.87 -4.24 0.70
CA VAL A 66 -4.75 -3.10 0.49
C VAL A 66 -5.81 -3.52 -0.53
N GLU A 67 -7.06 -3.62 -0.11
CA GLU A 67 -8.16 -4.03 -0.98
C GLU A 67 -8.56 -2.92 -1.97
N LYS A 68 -9.36 -3.30 -2.97
CA LYS A 68 -9.88 -2.40 -4.00
C LYS A 68 -10.51 -1.17 -3.37
N HIS A 69 -10.27 0.00 -3.94
CA HIS A 69 -10.81 1.28 -3.43
C HIS A 69 -10.44 1.59 -1.98
N ALA A 70 -9.44 0.95 -1.36
CA ALA A 70 -8.97 1.38 -0.06
C ALA A 70 -7.96 2.53 -0.19
N MET A 71 -7.83 3.33 0.87
CA MET A 71 -6.92 4.47 0.92
C MET A 71 -5.99 4.40 2.14
N VAL A 72 -4.69 4.48 1.88
CA VAL A 72 -3.67 4.73 2.90
C VAL A 72 -3.37 6.23 2.91
N ALA A 73 -3.56 6.89 4.05
CA ALA A 73 -3.31 8.32 4.20
C ALA A 73 -1.81 8.64 4.14
N ALA A 74 -1.48 9.91 3.87
CA ALA A 74 -0.11 10.38 3.84
C ALA A 74 0.64 10.13 5.16
N GLY A 75 1.91 9.74 5.07
CA GLY A 75 2.80 9.47 6.21
C GLY A 75 2.40 8.26 7.06
N ALA A 76 1.43 7.44 6.63
CA ALA A 76 1.00 6.28 7.39
C ALA A 76 2.05 5.16 7.41
N LEU A 77 2.27 4.52 8.56
CA LEU A 77 3.06 3.29 8.67
C LEU A 77 2.14 2.08 8.86
N VAL A 78 1.92 1.31 7.79
CA VAL A 78 1.08 0.13 7.80
C VAL A 78 1.92 -1.08 8.21
N ARG A 79 1.57 -1.69 9.35
CA ARG A 79 2.34 -2.80 9.91
C ARG A 79 2.17 -4.09 9.10
N GLN A 80 3.11 -5.00 9.28
CA GLN A 80 3.13 -6.32 8.63
C GLN A 80 1.79 -7.06 8.76
N ASN A 81 1.39 -7.76 7.71
CA ASN A 81 0.17 -8.58 7.63
C ASN A 81 -1.15 -7.83 7.89
N THR A 82 -1.15 -6.49 7.86
CA THR A 82 -2.39 -5.71 7.98
C THR A 82 -3.19 -5.83 6.69
N ARG A 83 -4.46 -6.21 6.80
CA ARG A 83 -5.44 -6.11 5.70
C ARG A 83 -6.25 -4.84 5.87
N ILE A 84 -6.21 -3.96 4.87
CA ILE A 84 -7.00 -2.72 4.81
C ILE A 84 -8.24 -3.02 3.95
N PRO A 85 -9.45 -3.00 4.54
CA PRO A 85 -10.67 -3.34 3.81
C PRO A 85 -11.04 -2.34 2.72
N CYS A 86 -11.78 -2.82 1.72
CA CYS A 86 -12.33 -2.02 0.64
C CYS A 86 -13.11 -0.80 1.16
N GLY A 87 -12.89 0.35 0.53
CA GLY A 87 -13.59 1.59 0.85
C GLY A 87 -13.20 2.22 2.19
N GLU A 88 -12.08 1.82 2.81
CA GLU A 88 -11.62 2.40 4.08
C GLU A 88 -10.42 3.32 3.92
N VAL A 89 -10.36 4.37 4.76
CA VAL A 89 -9.21 5.24 4.91
C VAL A 89 -8.47 4.87 6.19
N TRP A 90 -7.19 4.53 6.06
CA TRP A 90 -6.30 4.19 7.18
C TRP A 90 -5.13 5.17 7.24
N GLY A 91 -4.75 5.60 8.44
CA GLY A 91 -3.65 6.56 8.61
C GLY A 91 -2.99 6.52 9.98
N GLY A 92 -1.86 7.23 10.09
CA GLY A 92 -1.05 7.33 11.31
C GLY A 92 0.13 6.36 11.37
N ASN A 93 0.94 6.50 12.41
CA ASN A 93 2.06 5.61 12.72
C ASN A 93 1.93 5.15 14.19
N PRO A 94 1.45 3.92 14.43
CA PRO A 94 1.05 2.91 13.45
C PRO A 94 -0.32 3.21 12.82
N ALA A 95 -0.54 2.78 11.57
CA ALA A 95 -1.77 3.04 10.85
C ALA A 95 -2.99 2.41 11.53
N ARG A 96 -4.12 3.14 11.55
CA ARG A 96 -5.42 2.70 12.06
C ARG A 96 -6.52 3.17 11.12
N PHE A 97 -7.65 2.47 11.17
CA PHE A 97 -8.89 2.94 10.56
C PHE A 97 -9.22 4.35 11.03
N LEU A 98 -9.49 5.24 10.09
CA LEU A 98 -9.93 6.61 10.34
C LEU A 98 -11.42 6.76 10.06
N ARG A 99 -11.83 6.35 8.85
CA ARG A 99 -13.21 6.50 8.34
C ARG A 99 -13.43 5.65 7.09
N LYS A 100 -14.69 5.54 6.67
CA LYS A 100 -15.05 5.07 5.33
C LYS A 100 -14.80 6.18 4.30
N LEU A 101 -14.51 5.78 3.06
CA LEU A 101 -14.50 6.67 1.91
C LEU A 101 -15.92 7.17 1.61
N THR A 102 -15.98 8.37 1.05
CA THR A 102 -17.19 8.99 0.51
C THR A 102 -17.20 8.79 -1.00
N GLU A 103 -18.37 8.84 -1.63
CA GLU A 103 -18.51 8.65 -3.10
C GLU A 103 -18.11 9.89 -3.93
N ASP A 104 -17.74 10.99 -3.26
CA ASP A 104 -17.38 12.28 -3.87
C ASP A 104 -15.88 12.39 -4.23
#